data_AF-A0A0J9S5H9-F1
#
_entry.id   AF-A0A0J9S5H9-F1
#
_cell.length_a   1.000
_cell.length_b   1.000
_cell.length_c   1.000
_cell.angle_alpha   90.00
_cell.angle_beta   90.00
_cell.angle_gamma   90.00
#
_symmetry.space_group_name_H-M   'P 1'
#
loop_
_entity.id
_entity.type
_entity.pdbx_description
1 polymer ?
#
loop_
_entity_poly.entity_id
_entity_poly.type
_entity_poly.pdbx_seq_one_letter_code
_entity_poly.pdbx_strand_id
1 'polypeptide(L)'
;MSNYMKPRVQKRFGENDKNDENALIDENRKNISRRNREATNIYYTSKKLNEKLKGKSNVITDSGGKTQLSSKDTSTKHVSGHTAQKEERERAETENDANAGTRDNSAQADGATNESDQIEQKKKEIKELANLCLEKNLSVNSENIQIVRKLKEKRMLEEQISKNENIKNLQEKRRILEEIEYHEWADREKRIKELQEKKMKLLKKVMVQRDTEKADKIFYEVEKIVQNRDKNKDKIIENFEKEKARDMRNLFVERKNNLKTIFNEKTDIVDHMNDHTSSYNLELERNGTVPKKINERTSNKIDNLLNLNDLNELDIDLDKSSKYTQGKKKHDQFSKYEEKKNKQIIDTFYRYLNKEESKYTSDEYVLGESFKTQKKTQCMKINFPTIEVKSAQQDIFEKNILQLQNLLRGKAIKMLMNDGKQSYSDLIEELKAYEKIDQISAKDKDLFEKENFEEIKVDSYLENVQGKYISELLDSLSNELEKYEEERKIAVLVKYAERERRLKECKEKGKRQAEFLLREKEDYIFNEIMGLNNQTVDSYLEDILSKAINDASKEEALIRTKKKAEQLNEIYNSLDNNSDENNKLVVKDLVGNFIIPYVDKQRGLEFDLLEQKKNNCVSNFATQHVFSKINEAF
;
A
#
# COMPACT_ATOMS: atom_id res chain seq x y z
N MET A 1 -42.47 -42.81 15.04
CA MET A 1 -42.87 -41.67 15.91
C MET A 1 -41.68 -40.76 16.04
N SER A 2 -41.76 -39.57 15.43
CA SER A 2 -40.67 -38.62 15.25
C SER A 2 -41.04 -37.35 16.03
N ASN A 3 -40.26 -37.00 17.05
CA ASN A 3 -40.45 -35.77 17.82
C ASN A 3 -39.24 -34.86 17.61
N TYR A 4 -39.41 -33.92 16.68
CA TYR A 4 -38.59 -32.73 16.52
C TYR A 4 -39.04 -31.67 17.55
N MET A 5 -38.14 -31.22 18.42
CA MET A 5 -38.28 -29.91 19.08
C MET A 5 -36.94 -29.17 19.01
N LYS A 6 -36.92 -28.12 18.18
CA LYS A 6 -35.89 -27.07 18.16
C LYS A 6 -36.28 -25.98 19.16
N PRO A 7 -35.33 -25.37 19.90
CA PRO A 7 -35.62 -24.15 20.64
C PRO A 7 -35.62 -22.93 19.71
N ARG A 8 -36.59 -22.05 19.96
CA ARG A 8 -36.87 -20.75 19.35
C ARG A 8 -35.70 -19.79 19.60
N VAL A 9 -35.02 -19.34 18.55
CA VAL A 9 -34.12 -18.17 18.61
C VAL A 9 -34.93 -16.94 18.18
N GLN A 10 -35.07 -15.99 19.10
CA GLN A 10 -35.67 -14.68 18.86
C GLN A 10 -34.82 -13.90 17.85
N LYS A 11 -35.41 -13.49 16.73
CA LYS A 11 -34.84 -12.52 15.79
C LYS A 11 -34.75 -11.15 16.47
N ARG A 12 -33.54 -10.71 16.78
CA ARG A 12 -33.23 -9.27 16.90
C ARG A 12 -33.11 -8.72 15.49
N PHE A 13 -34.05 -7.86 15.11
CA PHE A 13 -33.89 -6.96 13.98
C PHE A 13 -33.01 -5.78 14.41
N GLY A 14 -32.03 -5.42 13.58
CA GLY A 14 -31.28 -4.16 13.69
C GLY A 14 -29.80 -4.31 14.04
N GLU A 15 -28.98 -4.85 13.13
CA GLU A 15 -27.51 -4.68 13.24
C GLU A 15 -26.72 -4.84 11.92
N ASN A 16 -27.38 -5.05 10.78
CA ASN A 16 -26.66 -5.32 9.52
C ASN A 16 -26.27 -4.07 8.71
N ASP A 17 -26.90 -2.91 8.93
CA ASP A 17 -26.53 -1.68 8.20
C ASP A 17 -25.19 -1.07 8.66
N LYS A 18 -24.69 -1.44 9.84
CA LYS A 18 -23.40 -0.96 10.37
C LYS A 18 -22.20 -1.72 9.80
N ASN A 19 -22.40 -2.93 9.28
CA ASN A 19 -21.31 -3.74 8.74
C ASN A 19 -20.92 -3.30 7.32
N ASP A 20 -21.89 -2.80 6.54
CA ASP A 20 -21.64 -2.26 5.20
C ASP A 20 -20.99 -0.86 5.26
N GLU A 21 -21.35 -0.03 6.24
CA GLU A 21 -20.65 1.24 6.51
C GLU A 21 -19.20 1.00 6.94
N ASN A 22 -18.93 0.00 7.78
CA ASN A 22 -17.57 -0.35 8.19
C ASN A 22 -16.70 -0.89 7.04
N ALA A 23 -17.29 -1.64 6.09
CA ALA A 23 -16.60 -2.09 4.88
C ALA A 23 -16.26 -0.92 3.93
N LEU A 24 -17.18 0.04 3.77
CA LEU A 24 -16.95 1.28 3.00
C LEU A 24 -15.92 2.22 3.66
N ILE A 25 -15.87 2.25 5.00
CA ILE A 25 -14.86 3.01 5.76
C ILE A 25 -13.46 2.38 5.60
N ASP A 26 -13.36 1.06 5.56
CA ASP A 26 -12.08 0.36 5.36
C ASP A 26 -11.55 0.47 3.92
N GLU A 27 -12.42 0.45 2.91
CA GLU A 27 -12.02 0.75 1.53
C GLU A 27 -11.60 2.22 1.35
N ASN A 28 -12.29 3.15 2.00
CA ASN A 28 -11.89 4.55 2.01
C ASN A 28 -10.56 4.76 2.77
N ARG A 29 -10.30 4.07 3.88
CA ARG A 29 -8.99 4.10 4.58
C ARG A 29 -7.85 3.55 3.71
N LYS A 30 -8.07 2.46 2.98
CA LYS A 30 -7.08 1.89 2.05
C LYS A 30 -6.83 2.81 0.84
N ASN A 31 -7.85 3.49 0.32
CA ASN A 31 -7.72 4.46 -0.76
C ASN A 31 -7.04 5.78 -0.31
N ILE A 32 -7.26 6.23 0.92
CA ILE A 32 -6.56 7.39 1.51
C ILE A 32 -5.07 7.05 1.73
N SER A 33 -4.75 5.82 2.15
CA SER A 33 -3.35 5.35 2.28
C SER A 33 -2.59 5.34 0.95
N ARG A 34 -3.26 4.94 -0.16
CA ARG A 34 -2.65 5.00 -1.50
C ARG A 34 -2.46 6.43 -2.01
N ARG A 35 -3.47 7.30 -1.87
CA ARG A 35 -3.38 8.72 -2.23
C ARG A 35 -2.30 9.46 -1.42
N ASN A 36 -2.16 9.15 -0.13
CA ASN A 36 -1.11 9.74 0.70
C ASN A 36 0.29 9.26 0.32
N ARG A 37 0.46 8.00 -0.12
CA ARG A 37 1.74 7.49 -0.65
C ARG A 37 2.14 8.18 -1.96
N GLU A 38 1.19 8.42 -2.85
CA GLU A 38 1.40 9.17 -4.10
C GLU A 38 1.74 10.64 -3.82
N ALA A 39 1.04 11.29 -2.88
CA ALA A 39 1.34 12.66 -2.45
C ALA A 39 2.71 12.79 -1.77
N THR A 40 3.14 11.80 -0.95
CA THR A 40 4.49 11.79 -0.37
C THR A 40 5.57 11.60 -1.42
N ASN A 41 5.35 10.76 -2.44
CA ASN A 41 6.30 10.59 -3.54
C ASN A 41 6.46 11.87 -4.36
N ILE A 42 5.37 12.61 -4.62
CA ILE A 42 5.41 13.91 -5.33
C ILE A 42 6.13 14.98 -4.49
N TYR A 43 6.01 14.93 -3.17
CA TYR A 43 6.70 15.87 -2.26
C TYR A 43 8.22 15.59 -2.20
N TYR A 44 8.64 14.32 -2.21
CA TYR A 44 10.07 13.97 -2.24
C TYR A 44 10.72 14.25 -3.60
N THR A 45 10.01 14.06 -4.72
CA THR A 45 10.55 14.37 -6.06
C THR A 45 10.68 15.87 -6.29
N SER A 46 9.69 16.67 -5.87
CA SER A 46 9.75 18.13 -5.94
C SER A 46 10.79 18.76 -5.00
N LYS A 47 11.01 18.21 -3.80
CA LYS A 47 12.08 18.64 -2.89
C LYS A 47 13.47 18.36 -3.47
N LYS A 48 13.67 17.20 -4.09
CA LYS A 48 14.95 16.81 -4.73
C LYS A 48 15.26 17.65 -5.98
N LEU A 49 14.23 18.10 -6.71
CA LEU A 49 14.37 19.04 -7.82
C LEU A 49 14.71 20.47 -7.34
N ASN A 50 14.07 20.94 -6.26
CA ASN A 50 14.36 22.26 -5.68
C ASN A 50 15.73 22.34 -5.00
N GLU A 51 16.22 21.25 -4.38
CA GLU A 51 17.57 21.17 -3.83
C GLU A 51 18.65 21.16 -4.95
N LYS A 52 18.38 20.52 -6.09
CA LYS A 52 19.27 20.59 -7.27
C LYS A 52 19.29 21.97 -7.94
N LEU A 53 18.18 22.72 -7.91
CA LEU A 53 18.12 24.10 -8.42
C LEU A 53 18.86 25.09 -7.51
N LYS A 54 18.77 24.93 -6.18
CA LYS A 54 19.56 25.72 -5.21
C LYS A 54 21.06 25.39 -5.23
N GLY A 55 21.43 24.16 -5.56
CA GLY A 55 22.84 23.78 -5.75
C GLY A 55 23.47 24.40 -7.00
N LYS A 56 22.68 24.67 -8.06
CA LYS A 56 23.17 25.29 -9.30
C LYS A 56 23.25 26.82 -9.23
N SER A 57 22.43 27.49 -8.41
CA SER A 57 22.52 28.95 -8.23
C SER A 57 23.76 29.40 -7.46
N ASN A 58 24.36 28.52 -6.65
CA ASN A 58 25.55 28.83 -5.84
C ASN A 58 26.88 28.60 -6.59
N VAL A 59 26.85 28.09 -7.83
CA VAL A 59 28.05 27.86 -8.65
C VAL A 59 28.26 28.97 -9.70
N ILE A 60 27.31 29.89 -9.84
CA ILE A 60 27.34 30.95 -10.88
C ILE A 60 27.82 32.31 -10.32
N THR A 61 28.12 32.43 -9.01
CA THR A 61 28.51 33.71 -8.39
C THR A 61 29.96 33.82 -7.95
N ASP A 62 30.85 32.90 -8.34
CA ASP A 62 32.29 32.98 -8.03
C ASP A 62 33.14 33.05 -9.31
N SER A 63 33.06 34.19 -9.98
CA SER A 63 34.08 34.62 -10.94
C SER A 63 34.26 36.14 -10.86
N GLY A 64 35.17 36.59 -10.01
CA GLY A 64 35.54 38.00 -9.93
C GLY A 64 36.53 38.35 -8.82
N GLY A 65 37.82 38.45 -9.18
CA GLY A 65 38.75 39.42 -8.60
C GLY A 65 39.44 39.10 -7.27
N LYS A 66 40.67 38.60 -7.34
CA LYS A 66 41.68 38.72 -6.28
C LYS A 66 42.24 40.15 -6.27
N THR A 67 42.17 40.85 -5.13
CA THR A 67 43.19 41.81 -4.69
C THR A 67 43.28 41.82 -3.16
N GLN A 68 44.51 41.99 -2.70
CA GLN A 68 45.05 41.78 -1.35
C GLN A 68 44.38 42.63 -0.25
N LEU A 69 44.33 42.13 1.00
CA LEU A 69 45.24 42.54 2.09
C LEU A 69 44.95 41.79 3.41
N SER A 70 46.02 41.57 4.16
CA SER A 70 46.21 41.26 5.59
C SER A 70 45.05 41.58 6.56
N SER A 71 44.82 40.93 7.70
CA SER A 71 45.67 40.13 8.59
C SER A 71 44.85 39.61 9.77
N LYS A 72 45.31 38.48 10.33
CA LYS A 72 45.34 38.07 11.75
C LYS A 72 44.04 37.70 12.50
N ASP A 73 44.02 36.40 12.80
CA ASP A 73 43.95 35.78 14.13
C ASP A 73 42.76 36.12 15.05
N THR A 74 41.90 35.15 15.32
CA THR A 74 42.09 34.23 16.47
C THR A 74 40.86 33.35 16.72
N SER A 75 41.13 32.07 16.93
CA SER A 75 40.57 31.20 17.98
C SER A 75 39.04 31.03 18.12
N THR A 76 38.57 29.94 17.55
CA THR A 76 37.84 28.84 18.23
C THR A 76 37.36 29.08 19.68
N LYS A 77 36.05 28.87 19.93
CA LYS A 77 35.56 27.85 20.88
C LYS A 77 34.04 27.62 20.84
N HIS A 78 33.73 26.33 20.79
CA HIS A 78 32.49 25.58 21.02
C HIS A 78 31.52 26.10 22.10
N VAL A 79 30.22 25.91 21.83
CA VAL A 79 29.12 25.58 22.79
C VAL A 79 28.07 24.78 21.99
N SER A 80 27.95 23.45 22.06
CA SER A 80 27.21 22.59 23.00
C SER A 80 25.88 23.13 23.59
N GLY A 81 24.76 22.61 23.07
CA GLY A 81 23.83 21.78 23.86
C GLY A 81 22.85 22.44 24.85
N HIS A 82 21.56 22.19 24.55
CA HIS A 82 20.39 22.14 25.44
C HIS A 82 19.61 23.41 25.77
N THR A 83 18.54 23.59 24.99
CA THR A 83 17.31 24.28 25.32
C THR A 83 16.41 23.40 26.18
N ALA A 84 15.96 23.93 27.32
CA ALA A 84 14.65 23.59 27.89
C ALA A 84 14.11 24.75 28.74
N GLN A 85 12.90 25.16 28.37
CA GLN A 85 11.91 25.96 29.10
C GLN A 85 11.84 27.48 28.87
N LYS A 86 10.59 27.88 28.57
CA LYS A 86 9.96 29.20 28.61
C LYS A 86 10.21 30.15 27.43
N GLU A 87 9.36 30.02 26.42
CA GLU A 87 8.96 31.15 25.57
C GLU A 87 7.61 31.70 26.06
N GLU A 88 7.64 32.81 26.78
CA GLU A 88 6.59 33.82 26.72
C GLU A 88 7.25 35.20 26.86
N ARG A 89 6.95 36.08 25.90
CA ARG A 89 7.24 37.53 25.82
C ARG A 89 8.63 37.92 25.31
N GLU A 90 8.70 38.17 24.01
CA GLU A 90 9.54 39.22 23.45
C GLU A 90 8.86 39.79 22.20
N ARG A 91 8.64 41.11 22.20
CA ARG A 91 8.78 42.06 21.08
C ARG A 91 8.13 43.39 21.46
N ALA A 92 8.90 44.18 22.19
CA ALA A 92 8.94 45.62 22.01
C ALA A 92 10.42 46.01 22.07
N GLU A 93 10.79 47.01 21.29
CA GLU A 93 12.11 47.66 21.19
C GLU A 93 13.09 47.00 20.21
N THR A 94 13.26 47.62 19.04
CA THR A 94 14.35 48.58 18.76
C THR A 94 14.08 49.31 17.44
N GLU A 95 14.78 50.45 17.26
CA GLU A 95 14.92 51.31 16.07
C GLU A 95 13.99 52.56 16.06
N ASN A 96 14.46 53.81 16.17
CA ASN A 96 15.79 54.38 15.92
C ASN A 96 16.02 55.69 16.70
N ASP A 97 17.24 55.82 17.23
CA ASP A 97 17.89 57.09 17.56
C ASP A 97 18.51 57.72 16.30
N ALA A 98 18.39 59.05 16.16
CA ALA A 98 19.47 59.97 15.78
C ALA A 98 18.91 61.38 15.57
N ASN A 99 19.28 62.34 16.44
CA ASN A 99 20.23 63.42 16.15
C ASN A 99 20.03 64.58 17.16
N ALA A 100 21.09 64.94 17.90
CA ALA A 100 21.12 66.08 18.80
C ALA A 100 22.13 67.12 18.27
N GLY A 101 21.73 68.39 18.19
CA GLY A 101 22.60 69.48 17.76
C GLY A 101 21.94 70.85 17.90
N THR A 102 22.21 71.49 19.03
CA THR A 102 22.00 72.88 19.47
C THR A 102 21.78 73.95 18.39
N ARG A 103 20.72 74.76 18.54
CA ARG A 103 20.80 76.24 18.45
C ARG A 103 19.52 76.92 18.90
N ASP A 104 19.72 77.94 19.72
CA ASP A 104 18.74 78.89 20.23
C ASP A 104 17.87 79.47 19.11
N ASN A 105 16.58 79.64 19.39
CA ASN A 105 15.86 80.87 19.06
C ASN A 105 14.54 80.93 19.81
N SER A 106 14.46 81.95 20.66
CA SER A 106 13.27 82.51 21.27
C SER A 106 12.16 82.78 20.26
N ALA A 107 10.99 82.16 20.45
CA ALA A 107 9.68 82.72 20.09
C ALA A 107 8.56 81.89 20.74
N GLN A 108 7.73 82.57 21.54
CA GLN A 108 6.41 82.16 22.05
C GLN A 108 6.27 80.76 22.68
N ALA A 109 6.40 80.73 24.00
CA ALA A 109 5.73 79.75 24.85
C ALA A 109 4.24 80.09 24.98
N ASP A 110 3.40 79.57 24.07
CA ASP A 110 1.91 79.64 24.19
C ASP A 110 1.21 78.32 23.80
N GLY A 111 1.95 77.22 23.60
CA GLY A 111 1.39 75.94 23.12
C GLY A 111 1.24 74.81 24.14
N ALA A 112 2.00 74.83 25.25
CA ALA A 112 2.16 73.64 26.12
C ALA A 112 1.06 73.47 27.19
N THR A 113 0.30 74.51 27.52
CA THR A 113 -0.80 74.44 28.51
C THR A 113 -2.03 73.70 27.97
N ASN A 114 -2.22 73.70 26.64
CA ASN A 114 -3.40 73.09 26.02
C ASN A 114 -3.36 71.55 26.02
N GLU A 115 -2.18 70.92 26.01
CA GLU A 115 -2.07 69.46 25.96
C GLU A 115 -2.30 68.79 27.33
N SER A 116 -1.80 69.39 28.42
CA SER A 116 -2.07 68.88 29.77
C SER A 116 -3.55 68.94 30.12
N ASP A 117 -4.22 70.04 29.75
CA ASP A 117 -5.64 70.26 29.98
C ASP A 117 -6.51 69.28 29.17
N GLN A 118 -6.15 69.02 27.91
CA GLN A 118 -6.84 68.02 27.08
C GLN A 118 -6.69 66.59 27.61
N ILE A 119 -5.53 66.23 28.17
CA ILE A 119 -5.31 64.91 28.79
C ILE A 119 -6.16 64.77 30.05
N GLU A 120 -6.27 65.83 30.86
CA GLU A 120 -7.09 65.82 32.06
C GLU A 120 -8.60 65.72 31.73
N GLN A 121 -9.05 66.42 30.69
CA GLN A 121 -10.41 66.31 30.15
C GLN A 121 -10.71 64.89 29.65
N LYS A 122 -9.81 64.29 28.85
CA LYS A 122 -9.96 62.89 28.38
C LYS A 122 -10.02 61.89 29.54
N LYS A 123 -9.27 62.11 30.62
CA LYS A 123 -9.32 61.26 31.83
C LYS A 123 -10.65 61.40 32.58
N LYS A 124 -11.19 62.61 32.69
CA LYS A 124 -12.51 62.86 33.30
C LYS A 124 -13.61 62.19 32.46
N GLU A 125 -13.57 62.33 31.14
CA GLU A 125 -14.50 61.66 30.22
C GLU A 125 -14.43 60.13 30.31
N ILE A 126 -13.24 59.53 30.39
CA ILE A 126 -13.11 58.06 30.52
C ILE A 126 -13.71 57.58 31.84
N LYS A 127 -13.56 58.33 32.94
CA LYS A 127 -14.20 58.02 34.22
C LYS A 127 -15.73 58.11 34.14
N GLU A 128 -16.26 59.15 33.49
CA GLU A 128 -17.70 59.27 33.22
C GLU A 128 -18.22 58.10 32.38
N LEU A 129 -17.51 57.73 31.31
CA LEU A 129 -17.89 56.61 30.44
C LEU A 129 -17.79 55.26 31.15
N ALA A 130 -16.81 55.08 32.05
CA ALA A 130 -16.69 53.88 32.87
C ALA A 130 -17.84 53.77 33.88
N ASN A 131 -18.24 54.89 34.51
CA ASN A 131 -19.42 54.93 35.39
C ASN A 131 -20.71 54.60 34.61
N LEU A 132 -20.88 55.15 33.40
CA LEU A 132 -21.99 54.81 32.50
C LEU A 132 -22.00 53.33 32.07
N CYS A 133 -20.83 52.69 31.93
CA CYS A 133 -20.74 51.25 31.68
C CYS A 133 -21.23 50.45 32.90
N LEU A 134 -20.78 50.83 34.10
CA LEU A 134 -21.18 50.20 35.35
C LEU A 134 -22.68 50.36 35.63
N GLU A 135 -23.23 51.56 35.42
CA GLU A 135 -24.68 51.85 35.53
C GLU A 135 -25.52 50.96 34.60
N LYS A 136 -24.98 50.57 33.45
CA LYS A 136 -25.64 49.69 32.47
C LYS A 136 -25.25 48.22 32.60
N ASN A 137 -24.59 47.83 33.69
CA ASN A 137 -24.11 46.47 33.94
C ASN A 137 -23.15 45.91 32.88
N LEU A 138 -22.37 46.77 32.21
CA LEU A 138 -21.38 46.37 31.22
C LEU A 138 -19.98 46.33 31.86
N SER A 139 -19.19 45.30 31.54
CA SER A 139 -17.82 45.20 32.05
C SER A 139 -16.95 46.34 31.52
N VAL A 140 -16.11 46.91 32.38
CA VAL A 140 -15.23 48.03 32.04
C VAL A 140 -14.02 47.51 31.26
N ASN A 141 -14.23 47.16 29.99
CA ASN A 141 -13.20 46.78 29.03
C ASN A 141 -12.92 47.96 28.08
N SER A 142 -11.70 48.07 27.54
CA SER A 142 -11.32 49.12 26.58
C SER A 142 -12.26 49.16 25.38
N GLU A 143 -12.70 47.99 24.90
CA GLU A 143 -13.65 47.83 23.81
C GLU A 143 -15.05 48.38 24.16
N ASN A 144 -15.49 48.18 25.41
CA ASN A 144 -16.81 48.62 25.89
C ASN A 144 -16.83 50.13 26.12
N ILE A 145 -15.75 50.70 26.67
CA ILE A 145 -15.58 52.15 26.82
C ILE A 145 -15.60 52.83 25.45
N GLN A 146 -14.95 52.25 24.44
CA GLN A 146 -14.98 52.78 23.07
C GLN A 146 -16.39 52.71 22.45
N ILE A 147 -17.15 51.64 22.67
CA ILE A 147 -18.54 51.54 22.21
C ILE A 147 -19.39 52.65 22.84
N VAL A 148 -19.28 52.86 24.15
CA VAL A 148 -20.06 53.89 24.85
C VAL A 148 -19.65 55.30 24.42
N ARG A 149 -18.36 55.56 24.18
CA ARG A 149 -17.89 56.82 23.59
C ARG A 149 -18.54 57.08 22.23
N LYS A 150 -18.48 56.10 21.31
CA LYS A 150 -19.10 56.21 19.97
C LYS A 150 -20.61 56.42 20.03
N LEU A 151 -21.31 55.77 20.98
CA LEU A 151 -22.75 55.98 21.18
C LEU A 151 -23.07 57.37 21.72
N LYS A 152 -22.21 57.95 22.57
CA LYS A 152 -22.35 59.33 23.06
C LYS A 152 -22.13 60.31 21.90
N GLU A 153 -21.07 60.11 21.10
CA GLU A 153 -20.80 60.91 19.90
C GLU A 153 -21.96 60.84 18.89
N LYS A 154 -22.52 59.65 18.64
CA LYS A 154 -23.70 59.47 17.80
C LYS A 154 -24.89 60.31 18.28
N ARG A 155 -25.23 60.24 19.57
CA ARG A 155 -26.35 61.01 20.15
C ARG A 155 -26.12 62.51 20.02
N MET A 156 -24.89 62.97 20.25
CA MET A 156 -24.52 64.38 20.08
C MET A 156 -24.70 64.83 18.62
N LEU A 157 -24.29 64.01 17.65
CA LEU A 157 -24.44 64.29 16.22
C LEU A 157 -25.92 64.29 15.80
N GLU A 158 -26.72 63.33 16.25
CA GLU A 158 -28.18 63.28 16.00
C GLU A 158 -28.88 64.53 16.57
N GLU A 159 -28.50 64.95 17.78
CA GLU A 159 -29.04 66.14 18.43
C GLU A 159 -28.63 67.43 17.70
N GLN A 160 -27.39 67.53 17.23
CA GLN A 160 -26.90 68.65 16.41
C GLN A 160 -27.64 68.73 15.06
N ILE A 161 -27.85 67.60 14.38
CA ILE A 161 -28.62 67.52 13.12
C ILE A 161 -30.09 67.92 13.35
N SER A 162 -30.67 67.54 14.49
CA SER A 162 -32.03 67.91 14.86
C SER A 162 -32.18 69.42 15.10
N LYS A 163 -31.17 70.06 15.72
CA LYS A 163 -31.18 71.50 16.07
C LYS A 163 -30.81 72.43 14.91
N ASN A 164 -30.18 71.93 13.85
CA ASN A 164 -29.78 72.75 12.70
C ASN A 164 -31.01 73.15 11.84
N GLU A 165 -31.41 74.43 11.94
CA GLU A 165 -32.57 75.01 11.24
C GLU A 165 -32.35 75.25 9.73
N ASN A 166 -31.08 75.33 9.29
CA ASN A 166 -30.71 75.62 7.89
C ASN A 166 -30.94 74.44 6.92
N ILE A 167 -31.19 73.22 7.43
CA ILE A 167 -31.48 72.04 6.60
C ILE A 167 -33.00 71.95 6.43
N LYS A 168 -33.56 72.79 5.56
CA LYS A 168 -35.03 72.84 5.32
C LYS A 168 -35.53 71.64 4.51
N ASN A 169 -34.66 70.99 3.74
CA ASN A 169 -34.99 69.82 2.95
C ASN A 169 -34.81 68.55 3.80
N LEU A 170 -35.93 67.87 4.12
CA LEU A 170 -35.96 66.57 4.81
C LEU A 170 -35.03 65.54 4.15
N GLN A 171 -34.88 65.63 2.82
CA GLN A 171 -33.99 64.78 2.02
C GLN A 171 -32.50 64.94 2.37
N GLU A 172 -32.04 66.15 2.70
CA GLU A 172 -30.63 66.39 3.06
C GLU A 172 -30.32 65.88 4.47
N LYS A 173 -31.25 66.05 5.43
CA LYS A 173 -31.15 65.43 6.76
C LYS A 173 -31.04 63.91 6.66
N ARG A 174 -31.86 63.31 5.79
CA ARG A 174 -31.83 61.87 5.54
C ARG A 174 -30.50 61.41 4.96
N ARG A 175 -29.92 62.14 4.00
CA ARG A 175 -28.60 61.82 3.43
C ARG A 175 -27.49 61.84 4.47
N ILE A 176 -27.46 62.87 5.33
CA ILE A 176 -26.46 62.98 6.41
C ILE A 176 -26.61 61.82 7.40
N LEU A 177 -27.83 61.42 7.74
CA LEU A 177 -28.07 60.28 8.61
C LEU A 177 -27.62 58.95 7.95
N GLU A 178 -27.92 58.76 6.66
CA GLU A 178 -27.48 57.60 5.88
C GLU A 178 -25.94 57.54 5.78
N GLU A 179 -25.24 58.67 5.68
CA GLU A 179 -23.77 58.73 5.70
C GLU A 179 -23.19 58.35 7.07
N ILE A 180 -23.79 58.82 8.17
CA ILE A 180 -23.40 58.43 9.53
C ILE A 180 -23.61 56.92 9.72
N GLU A 181 -24.76 56.40 9.29
CA GLU A 181 -25.02 54.96 9.32
C GLU A 181 -23.95 54.20 8.53
N TYR A 182 -23.62 54.64 7.31
CA TYR A 182 -22.58 54.01 6.50
C TYR A 182 -21.21 53.96 7.21
N HIS A 183 -20.82 55.03 7.89
CA HIS A 183 -19.58 55.05 8.68
C HIS A 183 -19.64 54.08 9.87
N GLU A 184 -20.79 53.96 10.54
CA GLU A 184 -20.98 52.94 11.58
C GLU A 184 -20.89 51.52 11.04
N TRP A 185 -21.51 51.26 9.88
CA TRP A 185 -21.41 49.98 9.18
C TRP A 185 -19.95 49.67 8.84
N ALA A 186 -19.19 50.65 8.33
CA ALA A 186 -17.77 50.49 8.03
C ALA A 186 -16.93 50.16 9.28
N ASP A 187 -17.23 50.79 10.43
CA ASP A 187 -16.54 50.50 11.69
C ASP A 187 -16.89 49.13 12.26
N ARG A 188 -18.15 48.69 12.15
CA ARG A 188 -18.56 47.32 12.51
C ARG A 188 -17.84 46.31 11.63
N GLU A 189 -17.76 46.57 10.33
CA GLU A 189 -17.08 45.70 9.36
C GLU A 189 -15.57 45.60 9.66
N LYS A 190 -14.90 46.72 10.00
CA LYS A 190 -13.50 46.70 10.45
C LYS A 190 -13.31 45.81 11.69
N ARG A 191 -14.18 45.94 12.69
CA ARG A 191 -14.11 45.10 13.91
C ARG A 191 -14.33 43.62 13.62
N ILE A 192 -15.26 43.30 12.73
CA ILE A 192 -15.50 41.91 12.28
C ILE A 192 -14.23 41.36 11.63
N LYS A 193 -13.58 42.14 10.74
CA LYS A 193 -12.31 41.77 10.11
C LYS A 193 -11.19 41.55 11.13
N GLU A 194 -11.02 42.43 12.12
CA GLU A 194 -10.02 42.25 13.18
C GLU A 194 -10.26 40.96 13.99
N LEU A 195 -11.52 40.65 14.33
CA LEU A 195 -11.87 39.41 15.02
C LEU A 195 -11.61 38.19 14.14
N GLN A 196 -11.93 38.26 12.85
CA GLN A 196 -11.61 37.21 11.89
C GLN A 196 -10.10 37.01 11.77
N GLU A 197 -9.31 38.08 11.68
CA GLU A 197 -7.85 37.99 11.66
C GLU A 197 -7.28 37.37 12.93
N LYS A 198 -7.78 37.75 14.11
CA LYS A 198 -7.40 37.11 15.39
C LYS A 198 -7.71 35.61 15.37
N LYS A 199 -8.89 35.23 14.90
CA LYS A 199 -9.27 33.81 14.72
C LYS A 199 -8.36 33.10 13.70
N MET A 200 -8.04 33.74 12.59
CA MET A 200 -7.16 33.19 11.55
C MET A 200 -5.73 33.00 12.06
N LYS A 201 -5.20 33.95 12.85
CA LYS A 201 -3.89 33.83 13.50
C LYS A 201 -3.85 32.64 14.46
N LEU A 202 -4.89 32.46 15.28
CA LEU A 202 -5.00 31.32 16.19
C LEU A 202 -5.13 30.00 15.40
N LEU A 203 -5.95 29.96 14.37
CA LEU A 203 -6.09 28.79 13.49
C LEU A 203 -4.76 28.43 12.83
N LYS A 204 -4.01 29.41 12.32
CA LYS A 204 -2.68 29.18 11.74
C LYS A 204 -1.72 28.56 12.75
N LYS A 205 -1.69 29.06 14.00
CA LYS A 205 -0.87 28.46 15.07
C LYS A 205 -1.25 27.00 15.32
N VAL A 206 -2.55 26.70 15.44
CA VAL A 206 -3.04 25.32 15.64
C VAL A 206 -2.71 24.44 14.43
N MET A 207 -2.75 24.98 13.20
CA MET A 207 -2.36 24.24 12.00
C MET A 207 -0.88 23.88 12.02
N VAL A 208 -0.01 24.84 12.33
CA VAL A 208 1.43 24.60 12.45
C VAL A 208 1.72 23.55 13.51
N GLN A 209 1.13 23.65 14.70
CA GLN A 209 1.31 22.66 15.77
C GLN A 209 0.89 21.25 15.34
N ARG A 210 -0.25 21.12 14.67
CA ARG A 210 -0.73 19.83 14.15
C ARG A 210 0.23 19.26 13.11
N ASP A 211 0.79 20.11 12.25
CA ASP A 211 1.69 19.68 11.19
C ASP A 211 3.07 19.32 11.74
N THR A 212 3.57 20.02 12.76
CA THR A 212 4.80 19.63 13.49
C THR A 212 4.63 18.29 14.19
N GLU A 213 3.52 18.07 14.92
CA GLU A 213 3.27 16.78 15.58
C GLU A 213 3.17 15.62 14.58
N LYS A 214 2.58 15.86 13.40
CA LYS A 214 2.56 14.86 12.32
C LYS A 214 3.95 14.62 11.76
N ALA A 215 4.74 15.67 11.55
CA ALA A 215 6.11 15.56 11.06
C ALA A 215 6.99 14.77 12.04
N ASP A 216 6.86 15.01 13.34
CA ASP A 216 7.62 14.29 14.38
C ASP A 216 7.28 12.80 14.41
N LYS A 217 5.99 12.45 14.26
CA LYS A 217 5.55 11.05 14.15
C LYS A 217 6.13 10.37 12.90
N ILE A 218 6.08 11.05 11.76
CA ILE A 218 6.67 10.54 10.50
C ILE A 218 8.18 10.38 10.66
N PHE A 219 8.85 11.36 11.26
CA PHE A 219 10.29 11.33 11.49
C PHE A 219 10.69 10.12 12.33
N TYR A 220 9.98 9.88 13.44
CA TYR A 220 10.21 8.71 14.30
C TYR A 220 10.01 7.38 13.56
N GLU A 221 8.97 7.26 12.73
CA GLU A 221 8.74 6.06 11.92
C GLU A 221 9.86 5.83 10.89
N VAL A 222 10.29 6.90 10.22
CA VAL A 222 11.40 6.85 9.25
C VAL A 222 12.70 6.46 9.94
N GLU A 223 13.00 7.05 11.10
CA GLU A 223 14.19 6.71 11.89
C GLU A 223 14.18 5.24 12.29
N LYS A 224 13.05 4.71 12.76
CA LYS A 224 12.90 3.29 13.07
C LYS A 224 13.17 2.38 11.86
N ILE A 225 12.71 2.77 10.67
CA ILE A 225 13.00 2.04 9.42
C ILE A 225 14.49 2.10 9.08
N VAL A 226 15.12 3.27 9.22
CA VAL A 226 16.56 3.45 8.96
C VAL A 226 17.38 2.58 9.91
N GLN A 227 17.10 2.61 11.22
CA GLN A 227 17.78 1.77 12.21
C GLN A 227 17.66 0.27 11.88
N ASN A 228 16.49 -0.19 11.43
CA ASN A 228 16.32 -1.58 11.02
C ASN A 228 17.11 -1.93 9.76
N ARG A 229 17.20 -1.00 8.80
CA ARG A 229 18.02 -1.18 7.59
C ARG A 229 19.50 -1.22 7.94
N ASP A 230 19.96 -0.38 8.85
CA ASP A 230 21.37 -0.35 9.26
C ASP A 230 21.74 -1.62 10.01
N LYS A 231 20.90 -2.11 10.94
CA LYS A 231 21.09 -3.43 11.57
C LYS A 231 21.19 -4.58 10.55
N ASN A 232 20.43 -4.51 9.44
CA ASN A 232 20.51 -5.52 8.39
C ASN A 232 21.79 -5.36 7.55
N LYS A 233 22.22 -4.14 7.26
CA LYS A 233 23.52 -3.88 6.61
C LYS A 233 24.66 -4.41 7.48
N ASP A 234 24.64 -4.17 8.79
CA ASP A 234 25.67 -4.62 9.72
C ASP A 234 25.80 -6.15 9.71
N LYS A 235 24.67 -6.88 9.71
CA LYS A 235 24.68 -8.36 9.57
C LYS A 235 25.26 -8.82 8.23
N ILE A 236 24.97 -8.10 7.15
CA ILE A 236 25.52 -8.41 5.83
C ILE A 236 27.03 -8.16 5.82
N ILE A 237 27.48 -7.05 6.38
CA ILE A 237 28.90 -6.70 6.53
C ILE A 237 29.61 -7.78 7.37
N GLU A 238 29.04 -8.20 8.49
CA GLU A 238 29.60 -9.25 9.34
C GLU A 238 29.76 -10.58 8.58
N ASN A 239 28.77 -10.94 7.74
CA ASN A 239 28.85 -12.14 6.91
C ASN A 239 29.96 -12.02 5.84
N PHE A 240 30.08 -10.87 5.19
CA PHE A 240 31.16 -10.59 4.24
C PHE A 240 32.54 -10.62 4.91
N GLU A 241 32.67 -10.10 6.13
CA GLU A 241 33.92 -10.18 6.89
C GLU A 241 34.29 -11.64 7.23
N LYS A 242 33.31 -12.46 7.61
CA LYS A 242 33.51 -13.91 7.81
C LYS A 242 33.89 -14.64 6.52
N GLU A 243 33.31 -14.27 5.39
CA GLU A 243 33.68 -14.80 4.07
C GLU A 243 35.10 -14.42 3.70
N LYS A 244 35.42 -13.13 3.78
CA LYS A 244 36.78 -12.63 3.55
C LYS A 244 37.80 -13.33 4.44
N ALA A 245 37.50 -13.53 5.72
CA ALA A 245 38.40 -14.26 6.63
C ALA A 245 38.60 -15.73 6.22
N ARG A 246 37.53 -16.41 5.76
CA ARG A 246 37.60 -17.77 5.23
C ARG A 246 38.44 -17.84 3.95
N ASP A 247 38.22 -16.92 3.03
CA ASP A 247 38.93 -16.89 1.75
C ASP A 247 40.41 -16.57 1.95
N MET A 248 40.73 -15.60 2.81
CA MET A 248 42.12 -15.32 3.20
C MET A 248 42.78 -16.55 3.80
N ARG A 249 42.11 -17.26 4.73
CA ARG A 249 42.63 -18.51 5.31
C ARG A 249 42.87 -19.58 4.24
N ASN A 250 41.92 -19.78 3.33
CA ASN A 250 42.05 -20.77 2.26
C ASN A 250 43.21 -20.42 1.33
N LEU A 251 43.35 -19.14 0.95
CA LEU A 251 44.45 -18.66 0.12
C LEU A 251 45.81 -18.85 0.80
N PHE A 252 45.92 -18.65 2.12
CA PHE A 252 47.14 -18.98 2.87
C PHE A 252 47.46 -20.48 2.84
N VAL A 253 46.45 -21.34 2.98
CA VAL A 253 46.61 -22.80 2.91
C VAL A 253 47.02 -23.25 1.50
N GLU A 254 46.35 -22.74 0.47
CA GLU A 254 46.67 -23.03 -0.93
C GLU A 254 48.08 -22.55 -1.29
N ARG A 255 48.47 -21.35 -0.86
CA ARG A 255 49.83 -20.85 -1.04
C ARG A 255 50.85 -21.77 -0.35
N LYS A 256 50.58 -22.22 0.89
CA LYS A 256 51.45 -23.17 1.60
C LYS A 256 51.58 -24.49 0.83
N ASN A 257 50.48 -25.02 0.30
CA ASN A 257 50.47 -26.27 -0.47
C ASN A 257 51.19 -26.13 -1.82
N ASN A 258 50.96 -25.02 -2.54
CA ASN A 258 51.64 -24.73 -3.80
C ASN A 258 53.15 -24.55 -3.61
N LEU A 259 53.59 -23.94 -2.51
CA LEU A 259 55.01 -23.88 -2.18
C LEU A 259 55.58 -25.30 -1.97
N LYS A 260 54.89 -26.16 -1.20
CA LYS A 260 55.30 -27.56 -1.01
C LYS A 260 55.42 -28.35 -2.32
N THR A 261 54.50 -28.15 -3.27
CA THR A 261 54.54 -28.82 -4.57
C THR A 261 55.65 -28.29 -5.47
N ILE A 262 55.88 -26.97 -5.49
CA ILE A 262 56.96 -26.35 -6.29
C ILE A 262 58.34 -26.81 -5.80
N PHE A 263 58.52 -26.90 -4.47
CA PHE A 263 59.79 -27.36 -3.88
C PHE A 263 59.93 -28.89 -3.85
N ASN A 264 58.94 -29.66 -4.32
CA ASN A 264 58.93 -31.14 -4.29
C ASN A 264 59.34 -31.69 -2.91
N GLU A 265 58.94 -31.01 -1.83
CA GLU A 265 59.23 -31.46 -0.48
C GLU A 265 58.44 -32.75 -0.23
N LYS A 266 59.11 -33.90 -0.33
CA LYS A 266 58.58 -35.15 0.21
C LYS A 266 58.40 -34.92 1.70
N THR A 267 57.16 -35.00 2.19
CA THR A 267 56.89 -34.85 3.61
C THR A 267 57.58 -35.98 4.36
N ASP A 268 58.60 -35.66 5.14
CA ASP A 268 59.30 -36.67 5.93
C ASP A 268 58.42 -37.15 7.09
N ILE A 269 58.56 -38.40 7.47
CA ILE A 269 57.79 -38.98 8.59
C ILE A 269 58.10 -38.20 9.87
N VAL A 270 59.35 -37.77 10.03
CA VAL A 270 59.82 -36.96 11.17
C VAL A 270 59.10 -35.62 11.25
N ASP A 271 58.80 -34.97 10.13
CA ASP A 271 58.04 -33.72 10.11
C ASP A 271 56.59 -33.92 10.55
N HIS A 272 55.97 -35.04 10.15
CA HIS A 272 54.64 -35.41 10.65
C HIS A 272 54.64 -35.74 12.15
N MET A 273 55.72 -36.28 12.71
CA MET A 273 55.86 -36.49 14.16
C MET A 273 55.96 -35.16 14.91
N ASN A 274 56.70 -34.20 14.35
CA ASN A 274 56.93 -32.90 14.97
C ASN A 274 55.70 -31.98 14.89
N ASP A 275 54.88 -32.10 13.85
CA ASP A 275 53.59 -31.39 13.78
C ASP A 275 52.53 -32.10 14.64
N HIS A 276 52.22 -31.53 15.82
CA HIS A 276 51.17 -32.06 16.71
C HIS A 276 49.75 -32.05 16.11
N THR A 277 49.56 -31.28 15.02
CA THR A 277 48.29 -31.22 14.28
C THR A 277 48.27 -32.14 13.06
N SER A 278 49.36 -32.87 12.80
CA SER A 278 49.44 -33.79 11.66
C SER A 278 48.49 -34.97 11.85
N SER A 279 48.15 -35.62 10.74
CA SER A 279 47.33 -36.84 10.75
C SER A 279 47.97 -37.99 11.52
N TYR A 280 49.28 -37.95 11.79
CA TYR A 280 49.96 -38.98 12.58
C TYR A 280 49.67 -38.85 14.08
N ASN A 281 49.71 -37.61 14.60
CA ASN A 281 49.48 -37.34 16.02
C ASN A 281 48.00 -37.16 16.36
N LEU A 282 47.23 -36.57 15.44
CA LEU A 282 45.81 -36.29 15.61
C LEU A 282 45.03 -36.70 14.36
N GLU A 283 44.48 -37.91 14.38
CA GLU A 283 43.64 -38.43 13.31
C GLU A 283 42.26 -37.75 13.32
N LEU A 284 41.89 -37.12 12.21
CA LEU A 284 40.58 -36.49 12.01
C LEU A 284 39.56 -37.53 11.55
N GLU A 285 38.34 -37.51 12.10
CA GLU A 285 37.27 -38.47 11.75
C GLU A 285 36.91 -38.48 10.25
N ARG A 286 37.09 -37.34 9.57
CA ARG A 286 36.91 -37.25 8.11
C ARG A 286 37.80 -38.24 7.34
N ASN A 287 38.93 -38.65 7.91
CA ASN A 287 39.86 -39.60 7.30
C ASN A 287 39.45 -41.06 7.54
N GLY A 288 38.33 -41.32 8.23
CA GLY A 288 37.77 -42.65 8.46
C GLY A 288 38.39 -43.40 9.64
N THR A 289 39.39 -42.84 10.30
CA THR A 289 39.97 -43.39 11.53
C THR A 289 39.23 -42.81 12.73
N VAL A 290 38.63 -43.68 13.54
CA VAL A 290 37.99 -43.30 14.81
C VAL A 290 39.02 -43.48 15.91
N PRO A 291 39.60 -42.40 16.47
CA PRO A 291 40.58 -42.54 17.53
C PRO A 291 39.94 -43.27 18.72
N LYS A 292 40.62 -44.33 19.22
CA LYS A 292 40.24 -45.21 20.35
C LYS A 292 39.29 -46.39 20.06
N LYS A 293 39.10 -46.85 18.83
CA LYS A 293 38.70 -48.27 18.62
C LYS A 293 39.92 -49.18 18.70
N ILE A 294 40.41 -49.43 19.91
CA ILE A 294 41.22 -50.64 20.13
C ILE A 294 40.26 -51.79 19.84
N ASN A 295 40.54 -52.60 18.83
CA ASN A 295 39.81 -53.85 18.64
C ASN A 295 39.95 -54.63 19.96
N GLU A 296 38.88 -54.81 20.74
CA GLU A 296 38.91 -55.54 22.02
C GLU A 296 39.57 -56.92 21.89
N ARG A 297 39.54 -57.49 20.67
CA ARG A 297 40.24 -58.72 20.26
C ARG A 297 41.74 -58.75 20.51
N THR A 298 42.45 -57.62 20.53
CA THR A 298 43.90 -57.58 20.78
C THR A 298 44.25 -57.19 22.20
N SER A 299 43.26 -57.01 23.09
CA SER A 299 43.53 -57.09 24.53
C SER A 299 43.79 -58.56 24.85
N ASN A 300 45.00 -59.03 24.54
CA ASN A 300 45.54 -60.19 25.20
C ASN A 300 45.64 -59.77 26.67
N LYS A 301 44.57 -60.02 27.42
CA LYS A 301 44.66 -60.31 28.84
C LYS A 301 45.72 -61.40 28.89
N ILE A 302 46.95 -61.01 29.22
CA ILE A 302 47.95 -61.97 29.65
C ILE A 302 47.34 -62.47 30.94
N ASP A 303 46.63 -63.58 30.86
CA ASP A 303 46.17 -64.29 32.04
C ASP A 303 47.45 -64.61 32.81
N ASN A 304 47.62 -63.96 33.96
CA ASN A 304 48.77 -64.10 34.85
C ASN A 304 48.75 -65.49 35.53
N LEU A 305 48.66 -66.55 34.74
CA LEU A 305 48.77 -67.94 35.16
C LEU A 305 49.82 -68.61 34.26
N LEU A 306 51.02 -68.04 34.22
CA LEU A 306 52.21 -68.73 33.74
C LEU A 306 52.61 -69.74 34.83
N ASN A 307 52.36 -71.03 34.60
CA ASN A 307 53.02 -72.06 35.39
C ASN A 307 54.51 -72.12 35.01
N LEU A 308 55.36 -72.54 35.94
CA LEU A 308 56.81 -72.66 35.71
C LEU A 308 57.17 -73.52 34.48
N ASN A 309 56.28 -74.44 34.09
CA ASN A 309 56.45 -75.27 32.91
C ASN A 309 56.22 -74.51 31.60
N ASP A 310 55.31 -73.53 31.58
CA ASP A 310 54.97 -72.74 30.39
C ASP A 310 56.11 -71.75 30.04
N LEU A 311 56.84 -71.29 31.07
CA LEU A 311 58.05 -70.48 30.89
C LEU A 311 59.20 -71.27 30.25
N ASN A 312 59.35 -72.55 30.60
CA ASN A 312 60.37 -73.42 29.98
C ASN A 312 60.01 -73.75 28.52
N GLU A 313 58.72 -73.93 28.19
CA GLU A 313 58.28 -74.09 26.79
C GLU A 313 58.53 -72.82 25.97
N LEU A 314 58.27 -71.63 26.55
CA LEU A 314 58.59 -70.35 25.92
C LEU A 314 60.09 -70.17 25.70
N ASP A 315 60.95 -70.59 26.65
CA ASP A 315 62.40 -70.51 26.52
C ASP A 315 62.92 -71.43 25.40
N ILE A 316 62.37 -72.65 25.29
CA ILE A 316 62.70 -73.58 24.19
C ILE A 316 62.28 -73.01 22.83
N ASP A 317 61.13 -72.37 22.74
CA ASP A 317 60.65 -71.77 21.49
C ASP A 317 61.36 -70.45 21.15
N LEU A 318 61.79 -69.66 22.14
CA LEU A 318 62.69 -68.54 21.93
C LEU A 318 64.07 -69.00 21.44
N ASP A 319 64.60 -70.10 21.98
CA ASP A 319 65.87 -70.69 21.55
C ASP A 319 65.81 -71.27 20.14
N LYS A 320 64.65 -71.80 19.72
CA LYS A 320 64.41 -72.15 18.31
C LYS A 320 64.37 -70.92 17.41
N SER A 321 63.69 -69.85 17.83
CA SER A 321 63.58 -68.60 17.06
C SER A 321 64.92 -67.86 16.94
N SER A 322 65.74 -67.88 17.98
CA SER A 322 67.09 -67.28 18.01
C SER A 322 68.04 -67.96 17.02
N LYS A 323 67.89 -69.27 16.81
CA LYS A 323 68.70 -70.08 15.86
C LYS A 323 68.31 -69.90 14.38
N TYR A 324 67.22 -69.20 14.07
CA TYR A 324 66.81 -68.86 12.69
C TYR A 324 67.05 -67.38 12.36
N THR A 325 68.18 -66.81 12.78
CA THR A 325 68.68 -65.57 12.17
C THR A 325 69.43 -65.89 10.87
N GLN A 326 68.67 -66.20 9.81
CA GLN A 326 68.94 -65.97 8.37
C GLN A 326 68.07 -66.90 7.50
N GLY A 327 66.74 -66.75 7.58
CA GLY A 327 65.81 -67.31 6.60
C GLY A 327 65.52 -66.29 5.48
N LYS A 328 65.92 -66.60 4.24
CA LYS A 328 65.71 -65.78 3.03
C LYS A 328 64.28 -65.24 2.94
N LYS A 329 64.15 -63.92 2.79
CA LYS A 329 62.86 -63.23 2.57
C LYS A 329 62.31 -63.53 1.17
N LYS A 330 60.97 -63.55 1.10
CA LYS A 330 60.05 -63.85 -0.02
C LYS A 330 60.25 -63.00 -1.31
N HIS A 331 61.46 -62.93 -1.88
CA HIS A 331 61.72 -62.31 -3.19
C HIS A 331 61.62 -63.29 -4.37
N ASP A 332 61.74 -64.61 -4.14
CA ASP A 332 61.82 -65.62 -5.21
C ASP A 332 60.51 -65.83 -6.00
N GLN A 333 59.34 -65.51 -5.44
CA GLN A 333 58.05 -65.72 -6.13
C GLN A 333 57.71 -64.61 -7.13
N PHE A 334 58.11 -63.35 -6.85
CA PHE A 334 57.98 -62.25 -7.82
C PHE A 334 59.00 -62.37 -8.95
N SER A 335 60.22 -62.82 -8.63
CA SER A 335 61.30 -62.99 -9.62
C SER A 335 60.93 -64.01 -10.71
N LYS A 336 60.26 -65.12 -10.37
CA LYS A 336 59.79 -66.11 -11.38
C LYS A 336 58.74 -65.56 -12.37
N TYR A 337 57.91 -64.60 -11.94
CA TYR A 337 56.88 -64.00 -12.80
C TYR A 337 57.48 -62.93 -13.73
N GLU A 338 58.43 -62.15 -13.22
CA GLU A 338 59.25 -61.22 -14.01
C GLU A 338 60.14 -61.97 -15.00
N GLU A 339 60.78 -63.07 -14.60
CA GLU A 339 61.57 -63.93 -15.48
C GLU A 339 60.73 -64.54 -16.62
N LYS A 340 59.47 -64.92 -16.36
CA LYS A 340 58.56 -65.42 -17.42
C LYS A 340 58.19 -64.34 -18.43
N LYS A 341 57.88 -63.12 -17.97
CA LYS A 341 57.61 -61.99 -18.86
C LYS A 341 58.86 -61.59 -19.64
N ASN A 342 60.02 -61.56 -18.98
CA ASN A 342 61.29 -61.25 -19.62
C ASN A 342 61.66 -62.32 -20.65
N LYS A 343 61.41 -63.61 -20.39
CA LYS A 343 61.62 -64.69 -21.37
C LYS A 343 60.67 -64.59 -22.57
N GLN A 344 59.41 -64.20 -22.36
CA GLN A 344 58.48 -63.92 -23.47
C GLN A 344 58.93 -62.73 -24.33
N ILE A 345 59.42 -61.66 -23.69
CA ILE A 345 59.96 -60.48 -24.39
C ILE A 345 61.21 -60.87 -25.19
N ILE A 346 62.12 -61.63 -24.57
CA ILE A 346 63.33 -62.14 -25.23
C ILE A 346 62.97 -63.06 -26.41
N ASP A 347 62.00 -63.96 -26.28
CA ASP A 347 61.51 -64.81 -27.38
C ASP A 347 60.80 -64.02 -28.49
N THR A 348 60.16 -62.88 -28.18
CA THR A 348 59.64 -61.98 -29.20
C THR A 348 60.75 -61.24 -29.95
N PHE A 349 61.80 -60.82 -29.24
CA PHE A 349 62.97 -60.20 -29.87
C PHE A 349 63.75 -61.21 -30.73
N TYR A 350 63.96 -62.44 -30.26
CA TYR A 350 64.57 -63.51 -31.06
C TYR A 350 63.73 -63.86 -32.29
N ARG A 351 62.39 -63.85 -32.20
CA ARG A 351 61.51 -63.99 -33.37
C ARG A 351 61.55 -62.79 -34.32
N TYR A 352 61.79 -61.59 -33.82
CA TYR A 352 61.95 -60.37 -34.62
C TYR A 352 63.29 -60.37 -35.37
N LEU A 353 64.37 -60.70 -34.66
CA LEU A 353 65.73 -60.79 -35.23
C LEU A 353 65.85 -61.93 -36.24
N ASN A 354 65.16 -63.06 -36.01
CA ASN A 354 65.14 -64.17 -36.96
C ASN A 354 64.11 -63.98 -38.10
N LYS A 355 63.31 -62.89 -38.11
CA LYS A 355 62.31 -62.60 -39.15
C LYS A 355 62.85 -61.77 -40.32
N GLU A 356 64.09 -61.29 -40.27
CA GLU A 356 64.67 -60.47 -41.34
C GLU A 356 65.17 -61.27 -42.56
N GLU A 357 65.00 -62.60 -42.61
CA GLU A 357 65.40 -63.42 -43.77
C GLU A 357 64.27 -63.77 -44.77
N SER A 358 63.01 -63.42 -44.51
CA SER A 358 61.91 -63.63 -45.49
C SER A 358 61.36 -62.30 -46.04
N LYS A 359 61.67 -62.04 -47.31
CA LYS A 359 61.26 -60.89 -48.14
C LYS A 359 59.73 -60.76 -48.26
N TYR A 360 59.27 -59.50 -48.27
CA TYR A 360 57.98 -58.91 -48.71
C TYR A 360 56.77 -59.84 -48.94
N THR A 361 55.65 -59.52 -48.29
CA THR A 361 54.43 -58.99 -48.95
C THR A 361 53.47 -58.43 -47.89
N SER A 362 52.89 -57.27 -48.19
CA SER A 362 51.67 -56.77 -47.54
C SER A 362 50.59 -57.84 -47.55
N ASP A 363 49.86 -58.01 -46.44
CA ASP A 363 48.38 -58.07 -46.42
C ASP A 363 47.83 -58.53 -45.04
N GLU A 364 46.70 -57.91 -44.70
CA GLU A 364 45.58 -58.39 -43.86
C GLU A 364 45.86 -59.02 -42.48
N TYR A 365 45.62 -58.23 -41.42
CA TYR A 365 45.33 -58.80 -40.10
C TYR A 365 43.85 -59.15 -39.97
N VAL A 366 43.60 -60.45 -40.09
CA VAL A 366 42.38 -61.16 -39.70
C VAL A 366 42.19 -61.08 -38.18
N LEU A 367 40.95 -60.79 -37.78
CA LEU A 367 40.44 -60.77 -36.40
C LEU A 367 40.61 -62.15 -35.72
N GLY A 368 41.30 -62.18 -34.59
CA GLY A 368 41.30 -63.33 -33.68
C GLY A 368 40.28 -63.16 -32.56
N GLU A 369 39.12 -63.82 -32.67
CA GLU A 369 38.14 -63.93 -31.58
C GLU A 369 38.66 -64.87 -30.48
N SER A 370 38.66 -64.40 -29.24
CA SER A 370 38.71 -65.28 -28.06
C SER A 370 37.54 -64.96 -27.13
N PHE A 371 36.61 -65.90 -27.05
CA PHE A 371 35.45 -65.85 -26.18
C PHE A 371 35.85 -66.08 -24.72
N LYS A 372 35.65 -65.08 -23.85
CA LYS A 372 35.43 -65.29 -22.40
C LYS A 372 34.39 -64.30 -21.86
N THR A 373 33.16 -64.82 -21.78
CA THR A 373 32.11 -64.54 -20.80
C THR A 373 32.31 -63.33 -19.88
N GLN A 374 31.56 -62.26 -20.13
CA GLN A 374 31.19 -61.30 -19.10
C GLN A 374 29.66 -61.08 -19.11
N LYS A 375 29.13 -61.06 -17.89
CA LYS A 375 27.72 -61.00 -17.53
C LYS A 375 27.05 -59.76 -18.11
N LYS A 376 25.79 -59.93 -18.52
CA LYS A 376 24.88 -58.89 -19.00
C LYS A 376 24.79 -57.72 -18.00
N THR A 377 25.38 -56.59 -18.38
CA THR A 377 24.86 -55.26 -18.06
C THR A 377 24.30 -54.69 -19.35
N GLN A 378 23.02 -54.33 -19.35
CA GLN A 378 22.37 -53.63 -20.46
C GLN A 378 22.97 -52.23 -20.55
N CYS A 379 24.04 -52.09 -21.32
CA CYS A 379 24.50 -50.80 -21.82
C CYS A 379 23.70 -50.51 -23.08
N MET A 380 23.01 -49.37 -23.13
CA MET A 380 22.31 -48.91 -24.31
C MET A 380 23.28 -48.87 -25.50
N LYS A 381 23.00 -49.62 -26.57
CA LYS A 381 23.75 -49.55 -27.82
C LYS A 381 23.55 -48.16 -28.42
N ILE A 382 24.57 -47.32 -28.33
CA ILE A 382 24.69 -46.14 -29.19
C ILE A 382 24.97 -46.68 -30.60
N ASN A 383 24.08 -46.39 -31.54
CA ASN A 383 24.29 -46.72 -32.95
C ASN A 383 25.26 -45.67 -33.51
N PHE A 384 26.51 -46.05 -33.77
CA PHE A 384 27.43 -45.18 -34.51
C PHE A 384 27.01 -45.18 -35.99
N PRO A 385 26.92 -44.00 -36.64
CA PRO A 385 26.59 -43.94 -38.06
C PRO A 385 27.70 -44.61 -38.85
N THR A 386 27.32 -45.48 -39.78
CA THR A 386 28.25 -46.17 -40.69
C THR A 386 28.97 -45.14 -41.55
N ILE A 387 30.30 -45.08 -41.44
CA ILE A 387 31.12 -44.22 -42.28
C ILE A 387 31.23 -44.91 -43.64
N GLU A 388 30.62 -44.32 -44.67
CA GLU A 388 30.86 -44.75 -46.05
C GLU A 388 32.33 -44.47 -46.39
N VAL A 389 33.11 -45.52 -46.61
CA VAL A 389 34.50 -45.40 -47.07
C VAL A 389 34.46 -44.88 -48.50
N LYS A 390 34.72 -43.58 -48.67
CA LYS A 390 34.75 -42.92 -49.98
C LYS A 390 35.84 -43.53 -50.85
N SER A 391 35.58 -43.61 -52.16
CA SER A 391 36.56 -44.11 -53.12
C SER A 391 37.77 -43.16 -53.22
N ALA A 392 38.97 -43.69 -53.46
CA ALA A 392 40.20 -42.87 -53.52
C ALA A 392 40.12 -41.72 -54.55
N GLN A 393 39.28 -41.84 -55.58
CA GLN A 393 39.05 -40.80 -56.58
C GLN A 393 38.22 -39.63 -56.03
N GLN A 394 37.22 -39.88 -55.19
CA GLN A 394 36.44 -38.84 -54.52
C GLN A 394 37.29 -38.07 -53.51
N ASP A 395 38.20 -38.74 -52.80
CA ASP A 395 39.11 -38.08 -51.87
C ASP A 395 40.11 -37.15 -52.59
N ILE A 396 40.59 -37.54 -53.78
CA ILE A 396 41.46 -36.67 -54.61
C ILE A 396 40.67 -35.46 -55.11
N PHE A 397 39.42 -35.66 -55.54
CA PHE A 397 38.55 -34.58 -55.98
C PHE A 397 38.23 -33.59 -54.85
N GLU A 398 37.87 -34.09 -53.67
CA GLU A 398 37.64 -33.27 -52.47
C GLU A 398 38.90 -32.54 -52.01
N LYS A 399 40.08 -33.18 -52.09
CA LYS A 399 41.37 -32.52 -51.80
C LYS A 399 41.67 -31.39 -52.78
N ASN A 400 41.41 -31.59 -54.08
CA ASN A 400 41.60 -30.55 -55.09
C ASN A 400 40.62 -29.38 -54.90
N ILE A 401 39.36 -29.67 -54.54
CA ILE A 401 38.37 -28.64 -54.18
C ILE A 401 38.83 -27.87 -52.94
N LEU A 402 39.32 -28.58 -51.91
CA LEU A 402 39.82 -27.95 -50.68
C LEU A 402 41.04 -27.06 -50.96
N GLN A 403 41.95 -27.49 -51.84
CA GLN A 403 43.09 -26.69 -52.28
C GLN A 403 42.64 -25.44 -53.04
N LEU A 404 41.67 -25.57 -53.96
CA LEU A 404 41.09 -24.44 -54.67
C LEU A 404 40.40 -23.46 -53.69
N GLN A 405 39.65 -23.99 -52.73
CA GLN A 405 39.01 -23.19 -51.69
C GLN A 405 40.03 -22.46 -50.83
N ASN A 406 41.13 -23.10 -50.45
CA ASN A 406 42.22 -22.48 -49.69
C ASN A 406 42.92 -21.40 -50.51
N LEU A 407 43.12 -21.61 -51.81
CA LEU A 407 43.69 -20.61 -52.71
C LEU A 407 42.76 -19.39 -52.83
N LEU A 408 41.46 -19.60 -52.99
CA LEU A 408 40.46 -18.53 -53.07
C LEU A 408 40.34 -17.77 -51.75
N ARG A 409 40.32 -18.48 -50.61
CA ARG A 409 40.36 -17.85 -49.28
C ARG A 409 41.64 -17.05 -49.08
N GLY A 410 42.80 -17.61 -49.43
CA GLY A 410 44.08 -16.91 -49.34
C GLY A 410 44.15 -15.67 -50.23
N LYS A 411 43.60 -15.75 -51.45
CA LYS A 411 43.52 -14.60 -52.37
C LYS A 411 42.54 -13.53 -51.87
N ALA A 412 41.40 -13.94 -51.30
CA ALA A 412 40.45 -13.03 -50.67
C ALA A 412 41.06 -12.32 -49.44
N ILE A 413 41.79 -13.04 -48.59
CA ILE A 413 42.53 -12.45 -47.45
C ILE A 413 43.59 -11.47 -47.95
N LYS A 414 44.35 -11.82 -48.98
CA LYS A 414 45.33 -10.90 -49.60
C LYS A 414 44.67 -9.66 -50.19
N MET A 415 43.48 -9.80 -50.80
CA MET A 415 42.73 -8.67 -51.34
C MET A 415 42.24 -7.77 -50.21
N LEU A 416 41.63 -8.33 -49.16
CA LEU A 416 41.22 -7.60 -47.96
C LEU A 416 42.41 -6.91 -47.26
N MET A 417 43.56 -7.58 -47.21
CA MET A 417 44.77 -7.02 -46.62
C MET A 417 45.35 -5.89 -47.47
N ASN A 418 45.30 -6.01 -48.80
CA ASN A 418 45.69 -4.94 -49.71
C ASN A 418 44.72 -3.77 -49.65
N ASP A 419 43.41 -4.01 -49.58
CA ASP A 419 42.38 -2.99 -49.42
C ASP A 419 42.58 -2.27 -48.09
N GLY A 420 42.81 -3.01 -47.00
CA GLY A 420 43.18 -2.43 -45.70
C GLY A 420 44.47 -1.60 -45.79
N LYS A 421 45.52 -2.10 -46.46
CA LYS A 421 46.76 -1.35 -46.67
C LYS A 421 46.52 -0.08 -47.49
N GLN A 422 45.61 -0.09 -48.46
CA GLN A 422 45.22 1.10 -49.24
C GLN A 422 44.41 2.08 -48.38
N SER A 423 43.43 1.61 -47.60
CA SER A 423 42.65 2.43 -46.66
C SER A 423 43.51 3.08 -45.58
N TYR A 424 44.58 2.40 -45.16
CA TYR A 424 45.57 2.93 -44.22
C TYR A 424 46.80 3.48 -44.93
N SER A 425 46.80 3.65 -46.25
CA SER A 425 47.96 4.18 -46.97
C SER A 425 48.27 5.60 -46.51
N ASP A 426 47.24 6.42 -46.35
CA ASP A 426 47.34 7.79 -45.86
C ASP A 426 47.88 7.80 -44.42
N LEU A 427 47.38 6.93 -43.54
CA LEU A 427 47.89 6.76 -42.17
C LEU A 427 49.35 6.26 -42.17
N ILE A 428 49.73 5.36 -43.06
CA ILE A 428 51.10 4.85 -43.17
C ILE A 428 52.02 5.97 -43.69
N GLU A 429 51.55 6.81 -44.60
CA GLU A 429 52.29 7.96 -45.11
C GLU A 429 52.42 9.06 -44.04
N GLU A 430 51.36 9.32 -43.27
CA GLU A 430 51.38 10.15 -42.07
C GLU A 430 52.38 9.58 -41.05
N LEU A 431 52.35 8.30 -40.73
CA LEU A 431 53.29 7.67 -39.79
C LEU A 431 54.74 7.72 -40.28
N LYS A 432 54.97 7.56 -41.59
CA LYS A 432 56.31 7.77 -42.19
C LYS A 432 56.72 9.24 -42.19
N ALA A 433 55.76 10.16 -42.34
CA ALA A 433 56.00 11.58 -42.18
C ALA A 433 56.31 11.90 -40.71
N TYR A 434 55.64 11.27 -39.74
CA TYR A 434 55.94 11.34 -38.31
C TYR A 434 57.31 10.75 -37.99
N GLU A 435 57.73 9.66 -38.62
CA GLU A 435 59.08 9.09 -38.43
C GLU A 435 60.18 10.03 -38.99
N LYS A 436 59.91 10.69 -40.12
CA LYS A 436 60.78 11.74 -40.69
C LYS A 436 60.77 13.00 -39.84
N ILE A 437 59.60 13.39 -39.31
CA ILE A 437 59.44 14.47 -38.35
C ILE A 437 60.20 14.11 -37.09
N ASP A 438 60.10 12.92 -36.52
CA ASP A 438 60.83 12.46 -35.33
C ASP A 438 62.36 12.56 -35.50
N GLN A 439 62.89 12.36 -36.70
CA GLN A 439 64.32 12.57 -37.01
C GLN A 439 64.71 14.05 -37.09
N ILE A 440 63.82 14.93 -37.56
CA ILE A 440 64.00 16.40 -37.57
C ILE A 440 63.77 16.96 -36.16
N SER A 441 62.80 16.39 -35.47
CA SER A 441 62.29 16.71 -34.16
C SER A 441 63.26 16.21 -33.10
N ALA A 442 64.06 15.14 -33.26
CA ALA A 442 65.14 14.83 -32.31
C ALA A 442 66.18 15.98 -32.12
N LYS A 443 66.24 16.96 -33.04
CA LYS A 443 67.06 18.19 -32.89
C LYS A 443 66.30 19.39 -32.34
N ASP A 444 64.96 19.44 -32.51
CA ASP A 444 64.09 20.54 -32.06
C ASP A 444 63.17 20.16 -30.86
N LYS A 445 63.10 18.88 -30.48
CA LYS A 445 62.29 18.26 -29.40
C LYS A 445 62.83 18.60 -28.03
N ASP A 446 64.15 18.64 -27.87
CA ASP A 446 64.77 18.94 -26.59
C ASP A 446 64.36 20.32 -26.04
N LEU A 447 63.89 21.22 -26.91
CA LEU A 447 63.42 22.56 -26.58
C LEU A 447 61.87 22.68 -26.51
N PHE A 448 61.10 22.00 -27.37
CA PHE A 448 59.63 22.12 -27.41
C PHE A 448 58.86 21.06 -26.58
N GLU A 449 59.46 19.89 -26.30
CA GLU A 449 58.77 18.79 -25.60
C GLU A 449 58.55 19.04 -24.10
N LYS A 450 59.30 19.97 -23.50
CA LYS A 450 59.16 20.26 -22.06
C LYS A 450 57.98 21.18 -21.73
N GLU A 451 57.51 21.99 -22.67
CA GLU A 451 56.45 22.98 -22.42
C GLU A 451 55.07 22.50 -22.92
N ASN A 452 54.97 21.81 -24.08
CA ASN A 452 53.66 21.44 -24.67
C ASN A 452 53.10 20.06 -24.26
N PHE A 453 53.93 19.14 -23.73
CA PHE A 453 53.45 17.80 -23.35
C PHE A 453 52.59 17.82 -22.09
N GLU A 454 52.80 18.79 -21.21
CA GLU A 454 51.96 19.01 -20.03
C GLU A 454 50.57 19.50 -20.48
N GLU A 455 50.51 20.44 -21.41
CA GLU A 455 49.26 21.03 -21.93
C GLU A 455 48.41 19.99 -22.68
N ILE A 456 49.01 19.22 -23.60
CA ILE A 456 48.29 18.16 -24.35
C ILE A 456 47.78 17.05 -23.41
N LYS A 457 48.53 16.71 -22.36
CA LYS A 457 48.06 15.75 -21.35
C LYS A 457 46.86 16.29 -20.60
N VAL A 458 46.92 17.54 -20.15
CA VAL A 458 45.80 18.20 -19.45
C VAL A 458 44.56 18.22 -20.32
N ASP A 459 44.69 18.56 -21.61
CA ASP A 459 43.56 18.56 -22.55
C ASP A 459 42.98 17.15 -22.75
N SER A 460 43.81 16.12 -22.89
CA SER A 460 43.34 14.73 -23.01
C SER A 460 42.60 14.23 -21.76
N TYR A 461 42.99 14.70 -20.57
CA TYR A 461 42.27 14.40 -19.33
C TYR A 461 40.96 15.18 -19.25
N LEU A 462 40.95 16.44 -19.67
CA LEU A 462 39.74 17.26 -19.74
C LEU A 462 38.71 16.67 -20.70
N GLU A 463 39.12 16.27 -21.90
CA GLU A 463 38.25 15.62 -22.88
C GLU A 463 37.69 14.29 -22.36
N ASN A 464 38.48 13.49 -21.66
CA ASN A 464 38.00 12.26 -21.03
C ASN A 464 36.96 12.52 -19.93
N VAL A 465 37.19 13.53 -19.09
CA VAL A 465 36.24 13.92 -18.04
C VAL A 465 34.96 14.49 -18.65
N GLN A 466 35.08 15.33 -19.68
CA GLN A 466 33.95 15.88 -20.40
C GLN A 466 33.17 14.78 -21.13
N GLY A 467 33.84 13.85 -21.81
CA GLY A 467 33.23 12.72 -22.50
C GLY A 467 32.48 11.79 -21.55
N LYS A 468 33.04 11.51 -20.37
CA LYS A 468 32.34 10.75 -19.30
C LYS A 468 31.09 11.48 -18.84
N TYR A 469 31.20 12.78 -18.55
CA TYR A 469 30.06 13.57 -18.11
C TYR A 469 28.97 13.65 -19.18
N ILE A 470 29.33 13.86 -20.45
CA ILE A 470 28.39 13.86 -21.59
C ILE A 470 27.71 12.49 -21.74
N SER A 471 28.47 11.40 -21.62
CA SER A 471 27.92 10.04 -21.70
C SER A 471 26.94 9.76 -20.56
N GLU A 472 27.28 10.13 -19.32
CA GLU A 472 26.40 10.00 -18.16
C GLU A 472 25.14 10.87 -18.32
N LEU A 473 25.27 12.07 -18.89
CA LEU A 473 24.14 12.97 -19.12
C LEU A 473 23.22 12.42 -20.20
N LEU A 474 23.76 11.93 -21.31
CA LEU A 474 22.99 11.30 -22.39
C LEU A 474 22.29 10.02 -21.91
N ASP A 475 22.96 9.19 -21.12
CA ASP A 475 22.34 7.99 -20.54
C ASP A 475 21.24 8.37 -19.54
N SER A 476 21.46 9.40 -18.72
CA SER A 476 20.42 9.92 -17.81
C SER A 476 19.19 10.45 -18.56
N LEU A 477 19.40 11.18 -19.66
CA LEU A 477 18.32 11.72 -20.50
C LEU A 477 17.59 10.61 -21.25
N SER A 478 18.30 9.59 -21.73
CA SER A 478 17.72 8.41 -22.37
C SER A 478 16.81 7.65 -21.41
N ASN A 479 17.30 7.40 -20.19
CA ASN A 479 16.52 6.75 -19.14
C ASN A 479 15.33 7.61 -18.67
N GLU A 480 15.45 8.93 -18.64
CA GLU A 480 14.32 9.83 -18.36
C GLU A 480 13.28 9.81 -19.49
N LEU A 481 13.71 9.80 -20.76
CA LEU A 481 12.82 9.69 -21.91
C LEU A 481 12.02 8.39 -21.88
N GLU A 482 12.68 7.26 -21.62
CA GLU A 482 12.01 5.96 -21.51
C GLU A 482 10.96 5.97 -20.38
N LYS A 483 11.30 6.54 -19.22
CA LYS A 483 10.34 6.74 -18.13
C LYS A 483 9.15 7.59 -18.54
N TYR A 484 9.35 8.68 -19.29
CA TYR A 484 8.25 9.51 -19.79
C TYR A 484 7.33 8.76 -20.76
N GLU A 485 7.88 7.88 -21.59
CA GLU A 485 7.08 7.02 -22.47
C GLU A 485 6.27 5.99 -21.69
N GLU A 486 6.87 5.37 -20.67
CA GLU A 486 6.19 4.45 -19.77
C GLU A 486 5.08 5.14 -18.98
N GLU A 487 5.34 6.33 -18.43
CA GLU A 487 4.33 7.14 -17.74
C GLU A 487 3.14 7.47 -18.65
N ARG A 488 3.39 7.81 -19.91
CA ARG A 488 2.32 8.03 -20.90
C ARG A 488 1.50 6.77 -21.15
N LYS A 489 2.15 5.60 -21.31
CA LYS A 489 1.46 4.31 -21.49
C LYS A 489 0.60 3.98 -20.27
N ILE A 490 1.14 4.15 -19.06
CA ILE A 490 0.42 3.92 -17.81
C ILE A 490 -0.77 4.88 -17.69
N ALA A 491 -0.61 6.16 -18.02
CA ALA A 491 -1.69 7.15 -17.97
C ALA A 491 -2.87 6.78 -18.89
N VAL A 492 -2.60 6.24 -20.08
CA VAL A 492 -3.64 5.73 -21.00
C VAL A 492 -4.36 4.53 -20.37
N LEU A 493 -3.62 3.58 -19.80
CA LEU A 493 -4.20 2.41 -19.13
C LEU A 493 -5.07 2.80 -17.92
N VAL A 494 -4.63 3.78 -17.13
CA VAL A 494 -5.42 4.31 -16.00
C VAL A 494 -6.72 4.94 -16.50
N LYS A 495 -6.69 5.77 -17.55
CA LYS A 495 -7.90 6.35 -18.14
C LYS A 495 -8.86 5.28 -18.65
N TYR A 496 -8.34 4.23 -19.28
CA TYR A 496 -9.15 3.09 -19.73
C TYR A 496 -9.78 2.34 -18.54
N ALA A 497 -9.01 2.05 -17.50
CA ALA A 497 -9.50 1.40 -16.29
C ALA A 497 -10.57 2.23 -15.56
N GLU A 498 -10.40 3.56 -15.49
CA GLU A 498 -11.42 4.46 -14.95
C GLU A 498 -12.72 4.42 -15.76
N ARG A 499 -12.61 4.42 -17.09
CA ARG A 499 -13.78 4.33 -17.98
C ARG A 499 -14.52 3.01 -17.76
N GLU A 500 -13.80 1.89 -17.70
CA GLU A 500 -14.36 0.57 -17.40
C GLU A 500 -15.04 0.53 -16.03
N ARG A 501 -14.40 1.11 -15.00
CA ARG A 501 -14.99 1.24 -13.66
C ARG A 501 -16.28 2.04 -13.69
N ARG A 502 -16.28 3.24 -14.29
CA ARG A 502 -17.49 4.07 -14.41
C ARG A 502 -18.60 3.34 -15.16
N LEU A 503 -18.27 2.60 -16.22
CA LEU A 503 -19.24 1.81 -16.99
C LEU A 503 -19.86 0.69 -16.15
N LYS A 504 -19.06 -0.01 -15.33
CA LYS A 504 -19.56 -1.02 -14.38
C LYS A 504 -20.43 -0.40 -13.30
N GLU A 505 -20.01 0.72 -12.71
CA GLU A 505 -20.79 1.45 -11.71
C GLU A 505 -22.13 1.93 -12.30
N CYS A 506 -22.16 2.44 -13.53
CA CYS A 506 -23.40 2.82 -14.21
C CYS A 506 -24.32 1.62 -14.46
N LYS A 507 -23.77 0.47 -14.89
CA LYS A 507 -24.54 -0.77 -15.08
C LYS A 507 -25.11 -1.29 -13.76
N GLU A 508 -24.33 -1.25 -12.69
CA GLU A 508 -24.77 -1.69 -11.36
C GLU A 508 -25.83 -0.74 -10.80
N LYS A 509 -25.65 0.59 -10.95
CA LYS A 509 -26.67 1.57 -10.58
C LYS A 509 -27.98 1.35 -11.35
N GLY A 510 -27.90 1.08 -12.66
CA GLY A 510 -29.08 0.75 -13.47
C GLY A 510 -29.79 -0.52 -12.97
N LYS A 511 -29.03 -1.57 -12.62
CA LYS A 511 -29.59 -2.79 -12.02
C LYS A 511 -30.24 -2.52 -10.67
N ARG A 512 -29.57 -1.78 -9.78
CA ARG A 512 -30.10 -1.42 -8.46
C ARG A 512 -31.38 -0.61 -8.59
N GLN A 513 -31.42 0.38 -9.48
CA GLN A 513 -32.62 1.18 -9.72
C GLN A 513 -33.79 0.32 -10.21
N ALA A 514 -33.55 -0.62 -11.12
CA ALA A 514 -34.57 -1.56 -11.58
C ALA A 514 -35.07 -2.48 -10.44
N GLU A 515 -34.16 -2.95 -9.59
CA GLU A 515 -34.50 -3.77 -8.42
C GLU A 515 -35.30 -2.98 -7.37
N PHE A 516 -34.93 -1.73 -7.08
CA PHE A 516 -35.69 -0.85 -6.18
C PHE A 516 -37.12 -0.65 -6.69
N LEU A 517 -37.29 -0.34 -7.98
CA LEU A 517 -38.62 -0.19 -8.58
C LEU A 517 -39.44 -1.50 -8.54
N LEU A 518 -38.78 -2.66 -8.65
CA LEU A 518 -39.45 -3.94 -8.52
C LEU A 518 -39.92 -4.17 -7.08
N ARG A 519 -39.05 -3.92 -6.09
CA ARG A 519 -39.39 -4.03 -4.67
C ARG A 519 -40.51 -3.08 -4.27
N GLU A 520 -40.48 -1.83 -4.71
CA GLU A 520 -41.56 -0.87 -4.45
C GLU A 520 -42.91 -1.35 -5.00
N LYS A 521 -42.91 -1.94 -6.21
CA LYS A 521 -44.12 -2.53 -6.79
C LYS A 521 -44.58 -3.75 -6.01
N GLU A 522 -43.66 -4.63 -5.61
CA GLU A 522 -43.98 -5.81 -4.80
C GLU A 522 -44.55 -5.42 -3.44
N ASP A 523 -43.96 -4.43 -2.76
CA ASP A 523 -44.43 -3.91 -1.48
C ASP A 523 -45.81 -3.26 -1.61
N TYR A 524 -46.05 -2.51 -2.68
CA TYR A 524 -47.36 -1.93 -2.98
C TYR A 524 -48.42 -3.03 -3.14
N ILE A 525 -48.16 -4.04 -3.99
CA ILE A 525 -49.06 -5.17 -4.23
C ILE A 525 -49.29 -5.95 -2.93
N PHE A 526 -48.24 -6.18 -2.14
CA PHE A 526 -48.35 -6.87 -0.87
C PHE A 526 -49.26 -6.12 0.11
N ASN A 527 -49.09 -4.80 0.24
CA ASN A 527 -49.92 -3.97 1.10
C ASN A 527 -51.38 -3.97 0.65
N GLU A 528 -51.64 -3.92 -0.66
CA GLU A 528 -52.99 -3.99 -1.20
C GLU A 528 -53.64 -5.37 -0.92
N ILE A 529 -52.92 -6.46 -1.15
CA ILE A 529 -53.39 -7.83 -0.82
C ILE A 529 -53.66 -7.97 0.69
N MET A 530 -52.79 -7.45 1.55
CA MET A 530 -53.00 -7.48 2.99
C MET A 530 -54.21 -6.64 3.41
N GLY A 531 -54.41 -5.48 2.78
CA GLY A 531 -55.61 -4.66 2.97
C GLY A 531 -56.88 -5.42 2.61
N LEU A 532 -56.90 -6.05 1.43
CA LEU A 532 -58.04 -6.87 0.98
C LEU A 532 -58.27 -8.09 1.88
N ASN A 533 -57.21 -8.79 2.29
CA ASN A 533 -57.33 -9.93 3.19
C ASN A 533 -57.88 -9.52 4.55
N ASN A 534 -57.39 -8.41 5.12
CA ASN A 534 -57.91 -7.90 6.39
C ASN A 534 -59.37 -7.50 6.26
N GLN A 535 -59.75 -6.77 5.20
CA GLN A 535 -61.15 -6.44 4.92
C GLN A 535 -62.03 -7.69 4.77
N THR A 536 -61.52 -8.74 4.11
CA THR A 536 -62.25 -9.99 3.93
C THR A 536 -62.42 -10.73 5.26
N VAL A 537 -61.37 -10.78 6.08
CA VAL A 537 -61.42 -11.36 7.43
C VAL A 537 -62.40 -10.58 8.30
N ASP A 538 -62.32 -9.25 8.30
CA ASP A 538 -63.20 -8.39 9.08
C ASP A 538 -64.67 -8.57 8.66
N SER A 539 -64.95 -8.59 7.34
CA SER A 539 -66.30 -8.85 6.83
C SER A 539 -66.80 -10.23 7.24
N TYR A 540 -65.95 -11.25 7.19
CA TYR A 540 -66.32 -12.61 7.60
C TYR A 540 -66.60 -12.72 9.10
N LEU A 541 -65.78 -12.04 9.92
CA LEU A 541 -65.98 -11.98 11.37
C LEU A 541 -67.25 -11.20 11.71
N GLU A 542 -67.51 -10.09 11.04
CA GLU A 542 -68.74 -9.31 11.20
C GLU A 542 -69.98 -10.13 10.86
N ASP A 543 -69.94 -10.94 9.80
CA ASP A 543 -71.05 -11.84 9.45
C ASP A 543 -71.29 -12.91 10.52
N ILE A 544 -70.22 -13.52 11.06
CA ILE A 544 -70.34 -14.50 12.15
C ILE A 544 -70.89 -13.85 13.42
N LEU A 545 -70.34 -12.69 13.79
CA LEU A 545 -70.76 -11.96 14.98
C LEU A 545 -72.21 -11.50 14.86
N SER A 546 -72.58 -10.93 13.71
CA SER A 546 -73.97 -10.55 13.41
C SER A 546 -74.91 -11.75 13.49
N LYS A 547 -74.50 -12.90 12.96
CA LYS A 547 -75.31 -14.13 13.06
C LYS A 547 -75.45 -14.59 14.51
N ALA A 548 -74.36 -14.62 15.27
CA ALA A 548 -74.38 -15.00 16.68
C ALA A 548 -75.22 -14.04 17.54
N ILE A 549 -75.12 -12.73 17.30
CA ILE A 549 -75.94 -11.70 17.96
C ILE A 549 -77.41 -11.88 17.60
N ASN A 550 -77.73 -12.13 16.32
CA ASN A 550 -79.10 -12.39 15.89
C ASN A 550 -79.68 -13.66 16.50
N ASP A 551 -78.90 -14.73 16.64
CA ASP A 551 -79.38 -15.97 17.26
C ASP A 551 -79.55 -15.81 18.78
N ALA A 552 -78.60 -15.17 19.48
CA ALA A 552 -78.72 -14.88 20.91
C ALA A 552 -79.89 -13.93 21.21
N SER A 553 -80.09 -12.89 20.40
CA SER A 553 -81.22 -11.97 20.55
C SER A 553 -82.55 -12.64 20.27
N LYS A 554 -82.64 -13.56 19.28
CA LYS A 554 -83.83 -14.40 19.08
C LYS A 554 -84.11 -15.29 20.29
N GLU A 555 -83.10 -15.95 20.84
CA GLU A 555 -83.26 -16.78 22.04
C GLU A 555 -83.74 -15.97 23.24
N GLU A 556 -83.11 -14.81 23.51
CA GLU A 556 -83.52 -13.92 24.59
C GLU A 556 -84.94 -13.38 24.39
N ALA A 557 -85.29 -13.00 23.15
CA ALA A 557 -86.64 -12.59 22.80
C ALA A 557 -87.65 -13.72 23.07
N LEU A 558 -87.34 -14.96 22.70
CA LEU A 558 -88.19 -16.14 22.99
C LEU A 558 -88.32 -16.41 24.50
N ILE A 559 -87.24 -16.26 25.27
CA ILE A 559 -87.31 -16.43 26.73
C ILE A 559 -88.20 -15.35 27.34
N ARG A 560 -88.05 -14.09 26.92
CA ARG A 560 -88.88 -12.98 27.39
C ARG A 560 -90.33 -13.13 27.01
N THR A 561 -90.64 -13.58 25.79
CA THR A 561 -92.02 -13.81 25.36
C THR A 561 -92.64 -14.99 26.12
N LYS A 562 -91.90 -16.08 26.35
CA LYS A 562 -92.36 -17.19 27.21
C LYS A 562 -92.66 -16.74 28.63
N LYS A 563 -91.75 -16.00 29.28
CA LYS A 563 -91.99 -15.45 30.63
C LYS A 563 -93.22 -14.54 30.67
N LYS A 564 -93.41 -13.68 29.66
CA LYS A 564 -94.62 -12.85 29.55
C LYS A 564 -95.89 -13.70 29.34
N ALA A 565 -95.81 -14.77 28.55
CA ALA A 565 -96.93 -15.68 28.33
C ALA A 565 -97.29 -16.46 29.61
N GLU A 566 -96.28 -16.91 30.38
CA GLU A 566 -96.47 -17.53 31.69
C GLU A 566 -97.16 -16.56 32.67
N GLN A 567 -96.68 -15.32 32.76
CA GLN A 567 -97.32 -14.27 33.57
C GLN A 567 -98.77 -14.01 33.14
N LEU A 568 -99.04 -13.96 31.83
CA LEU A 568 -100.41 -13.84 31.33
C LEU A 568 -101.26 -15.07 31.66
N ASN A 569 -100.69 -16.26 31.62
CA ASN A 569 -101.39 -17.50 31.97
C ASN A 569 -101.69 -17.58 33.47
N GLU A 570 -100.80 -17.11 34.33
CA GLU A 570 -101.05 -16.95 35.77
C GLU A 570 -102.20 -15.96 36.02
N ILE A 571 -102.20 -14.81 35.33
CA ILE A 571 -103.30 -13.84 35.40
C ILE A 571 -104.60 -14.48 34.89
N TYR A 572 -104.57 -15.19 33.75
CA TYR A 572 -105.72 -15.88 33.19
C TYR A 572 -106.30 -16.91 34.17
N ASN A 573 -105.46 -17.79 34.73
CA ASN A 573 -105.88 -18.78 35.72
C ASN A 573 -106.44 -18.11 36.99
N SER A 574 -105.89 -16.96 37.41
CA SER A 574 -106.45 -16.21 38.54
C SER A 574 -107.84 -15.61 38.25
N LEU A 575 -108.10 -15.28 36.97
CA LEU A 575 -109.33 -14.68 36.51
C LEU A 575 -110.42 -15.74 36.27
N ASP A 576 -110.06 -16.89 35.69
CA ASP A 576 -110.96 -18.01 35.36
C ASP A 576 -111.56 -18.69 36.61
N ASN A 577 -110.91 -18.52 37.77
CA ASN A 577 -111.42 -18.98 39.06
C ASN A 577 -112.58 -18.13 39.63
N ASN A 578 -112.99 -17.04 38.97
CA ASN A 578 -114.08 -16.17 39.42
C ASN A 578 -115.33 -16.32 38.53
N SER A 579 -116.45 -16.70 39.16
CA SER A 579 -117.83 -16.86 38.65
C SER A 579 -118.23 -16.19 37.32
N ASP A 580 -119.06 -16.89 36.53
CA ASP A 580 -119.60 -16.57 35.18
C ASP A 580 -120.06 -15.12 34.91
N GLU A 581 -120.42 -14.34 35.94
CA GLU A 581 -120.78 -12.92 35.82
C GLU A 581 -119.57 -12.04 35.47
N ASN A 582 -118.38 -12.34 36.03
CA ASN A 582 -117.15 -11.61 35.75
C ASN A 582 -116.66 -11.87 34.33
N ASN A 583 -116.90 -13.07 33.79
CA ASN A 583 -116.54 -13.43 32.42
C ASN A 583 -117.26 -12.55 31.38
N LYS A 584 -118.51 -12.12 31.62
CA LYS A 584 -119.21 -11.18 30.72
C LYS A 584 -118.61 -9.77 30.74
N LEU A 585 -118.19 -9.27 31.91
CA LEU A 585 -117.48 -8.00 32.05
C LEU A 585 -116.11 -8.06 31.38
N VAL A 586 -115.38 -9.15 31.56
CA VAL A 586 -114.08 -9.39 30.91
C VAL A 586 -114.23 -9.45 29.39
N VAL A 587 -115.26 -10.11 28.84
CA VAL A 587 -115.51 -10.12 27.38
C VAL A 587 -115.80 -8.71 26.85
N LYS A 588 -116.57 -7.89 27.59
CA LYS A 588 -116.80 -6.49 27.22
C LYS A 588 -115.49 -5.70 27.21
N ASP A 589 -114.64 -5.87 28.21
CA ASP A 589 -113.34 -5.20 28.29
C ASP A 589 -112.34 -5.74 27.25
N LEU A 590 -112.40 -7.02 26.89
CA LEU A 590 -111.56 -7.62 25.85
C LEU A 590 -111.95 -7.08 24.46
N VAL A 591 -113.26 -7.00 24.19
CA VAL A 591 -113.78 -6.42 22.95
C VAL A 591 -113.43 -4.93 22.88
N GLY A 592 -113.64 -4.19 23.97
CA GLY A 592 -113.40 -2.75 24.06
C GLY A 592 -111.92 -2.36 23.94
N ASN A 593 -111.04 -3.02 24.71
CA ASN A 593 -109.64 -2.60 24.82
C ASN A 593 -108.70 -3.33 23.85
N PHE A 594 -109.03 -4.54 23.41
CA PHE A 594 -108.14 -5.32 22.53
C PHE A 594 -108.69 -5.49 21.12
N ILE A 595 -109.96 -5.90 20.95
CA ILE A 595 -110.47 -6.22 19.60
C ILE A 595 -110.72 -4.95 18.78
N ILE A 596 -111.42 -3.96 19.33
CA ILE A 596 -111.70 -2.72 18.59
C ILE A 596 -110.41 -1.99 18.21
N PRO A 597 -109.45 -1.75 19.14
CA PRO A 597 -108.21 -1.07 18.78
C PRO A 597 -107.30 -1.88 17.85
N TYR A 598 -107.32 -3.21 17.93
CA TYR A 598 -106.55 -4.06 17.01
C TYR A 598 -107.12 -4.03 15.60
N VAL A 599 -108.45 -4.08 15.46
CA VAL A 599 -109.12 -3.96 14.16
C VAL A 599 -108.88 -2.56 13.58
N ASP A 600 -108.95 -1.50 14.40
CA ASP A 600 -108.65 -0.14 13.95
C ASP A 600 -107.18 0.01 13.53
N LYS A 601 -106.24 -0.63 14.24
CA LYS A 601 -104.82 -0.65 13.87
C LYS A 601 -104.57 -1.44 12.59
N GLN A 602 -105.21 -2.60 12.41
CA GLN A 602 -105.13 -3.35 11.15
C GLN A 602 -105.71 -2.54 9.99
N ARG A 603 -106.87 -1.90 10.20
CA ARG A 603 -107.48 -1.02 9.21
C ARG A 603 -106.58 0.17 8.87
N GLY A 604 -105.91 0.76 9.87
CA GLY A 604 -104.92 1.83 9.68
C GLY A 604 -103.72 1.36 8.84
N LEU A 605 -103.16 0.18 9.14
CA LEU A 605 -102.06 -0.39 8.37
C LEU A 605 -102.46 -0.74 6.93
N GLU A 606 -103.67 -1.25 6.72
CA GLU A 606 -104.22 -1.46 5.38
C GLU A 606 -104.38 -0.14 4.63
N PHE A 607 -104.80 0.93 5.33
CA PHE A 607 -104.92 2.26 4.76
C PHE A 607 -103.55 2.83 4.37
N ASP A 608 -102.55 2.73 5.25
CA ASP A 608 -101.17 3.17 4.97
C ASP A 608 -100.55 2.40 3.80
N LEU A 609 -100.81 1.08 3.70
CA LEU A 609 -100.38 0.27 2.56
C LEU A 609 -101.06 0.67 1.26
N LEU A 610 -102.37 0.96 1.31
CA LEU A 610 -103.09 1.47 0.15
C LEU A 610 -102.58 2.85 -0.26
N GLU A 611 -102.23 3.71 0.70
CA GLU A 611 -101.67 5.03 0.45
C GLU A 611 -100.24 4.95 -0.12
N GLN A 612 -99.40 4.05 0.38
CA GLN A 612 -98.09 3.76 -0.22
C GLN A 612 -98.22 3.21 -1.64
N LYS A 613 -99.16 2.28 -1.89
CA LYS A 613 -99.43 1.79 -3.25
C LYS A 613 -99.90 2.91 -4.17
N LYS A 614 -100.78 3.79 -3.70
CA LYS A 614 -101.24 4.98 -4.44
C LYS A 614 -100.05 5.91 -4.73
N ASN A 615 -99.21 6.21 -3.76
CA ASN A 615 -98.03 7.06 -3.92
C ASN A 615 -97.01 6.45 -4.90
N ASN A 616 -96.79 5.14 -4.84
CA ASN A 616 -95.93 4.42 -5.80
C ASN A 616 -96.53 4.43 -7.22
N CYS A 617 -97.85 4.26 -7.37
CA CYS A 617 -98.51 4.40 -8.66
C CYS A 617 -98.40 5.82 -9.21
N VAL A 618 -98.57 6.86 -8.38
CA VAL A 618 -98.38 8.25 -8.79
C VAL A 618 -96.93 8.54 -9.18
N SER A 619 -95.96 8.02 -8.42
CA SER A 619 -94.53 8.13 -8.74
C SER A 619 -94.18 7.43 -10.06
N ASN A 620 -94.70 6.21 -10.26
CA ASN A 620 -94.53 5.48 -11.52
C ASN A 620 -95.20 6.18 -12.71
N PHE A 621 -96.39 6.77 -12.51
CA PHE A 621 -97.06 7.56 -13.54
C PHE A 621 -96.26 8.84 -13.87
N ALA A 622 -95.75 9.54 -12.86
CA ALA A 622 -94.92 10.74 -13.05
C ALA A 622 -93.62 10.42 -13.78
N THR A 623 -92.94 9.34 -13.41
CA THR A 623 -91.73 8.89 -14.12
C THR A 623 -92.04 8.48 -15.56
N GLN A 624 -93.09 7.71 -15.81
CA GLN A 624 -93.53 7.39 -17.18
C GLN A 624 -93.83 8.63 -18.02
N HIS A 625 -94.51 9.62 -17.44
CA HIS A 625 -94.80 10.88 -18.13
C HIS A 625 -93.53 11.71 -18.41
N VAL A 626 -92.57 11.74 -17.49
CA VAL A 626 -91.25 12.35 -17.72
C VAL A 626 -90.49 11.60 -18.82
N PHE A 627 -90.45 10.27 -18.79
CA PHE A 627 -89.82 9.46 -19.84
C PHE A 627 -90.50 9.63 -21.20
N SER A 628 -91.83 9.72 -21.26
CA SER A 628 -92.56 10.00 -22.51
C SER A 628 -92.20 11.38 -23.07
N LYS A 629 -92.12 12.42 -22.22
CA LYS A 629 -91.69 13.77 -22.64
C LYS A 629 -90.24 13.81 -23.10
N ILE A 630 -89.36 13.04 -22.47
CA ILE A 630 -87.97 12.90 -22.91
C ILE A 630 -87.91 12.21 -24.27
N ASN A 631 -88.69 11.15 -24.48
CA ASN A 631 -88.76 10.44 -25.76
C ASN A 631 -89.45 11.24 -26.88
N GLU A 632 -90.30 12.22 -26.58
CA GLU A 632 -90.83 13.18 -27.58
C GLU A 632 -89.85 14.32 -27.89
N ALA A 633 -88.88 14.58 -27.00
CA ALA A 633 -87.87 15.63 -27.15
C ALA A 633 -86.58 15.15 -27.84
N PHE A 634 -86.37 13.84 -27.90
CA PHE A 634 -85.38 13.16 -28.75
C PHE A 634 -86.03 12.74 -30.07
#